data_AF-A0A6I5C9T1-F1
#
_entry.id   AF-A0A6I5C9T1-F1
#
_cell.length_a   1.000
_cell.length_b   1.000
_cell.length_c   1.000
_cell.angle_alpha   90.00
_cell.angle_beta   90.00
_cell.angle_gamma   90.00
#
_symmetry.space_group_name_H-M   'P 1'
#
loop_
_entity.id
_entity.type
_entity.pdbx_description
1 polymer ?
#
loop_
_entity_poly.entity_id
_entity_poly.type
_entity_poly.pdbx_seq_one_letter_code
_entity_poly.pdbx_strand_id
1 'polypeptide(L)'
;MARTPLDLDDLVEHWTLLKDEQGFVSGKRGATRLGFAVLLKFYTRHGRFPRGLFELPGEAVEFVARQVQVPASELDAYEWSGRTVEYHRAQIRGYLGFRECSVADADKLTGWLVEHVACKERRPEQVRVGLLAHCRSESIEPPTPGRCDR
;
A
#
# COMPACT_ATOMS: atom_id res chain seq x y z
N MET A 1 8.57 12.01 -13.44
CA MET A 1 9.09 12.58 -12.18
C MET A 1 10.15 11.61 -11.66
N ALA A 2 11.40 12.07 -11.53
CA ALA A 2 12.47 11.27 -10.93
C ALA A 2 12.14 11.05 -9.44
N ARG A 3 12.16 9.81 -8.98
CA ARG A 3 11.96 9.49 -7.55
C ARG A 3 13.16 9.99 -6.77
N THR A 4 12.94 10.82 -5.76
CA THR A 4 13.95 11.13 -4.76
C THR A 4 14.30 9.83 -4.01
N PRO A 5 15.59 9.48 -3.86
CA PRO A 5 16.00 8.35 -3.04
C PRO A 5 15.53 8.57 -1.60
N LEU A 6 15.05 7.51 -0.95
CA LEU A 6 14.65 7.58 0.46
C LEU A 6 15.90 7.70 1.33
N ASP A 7 15.89 8.63 2.27
CA ASP A 7 16.94 8.70 3.29
C ASP A 7 16.73 7.67 4.40
N LEU A 8 17.68 7.59 5.32
CA LEU A 8 17.63 6.62 6.40
C LEU A 8 16.45 6.86 7.36
N ASP A 9 16.11 8.13 7.61
CA ASP A 9 15.03 8.48 8.52
C ASP A 9 13.67 8.04 7.95
N ASP A 10 13.46 8.27 6.65
CA ASP A 10 12.32 7.77 5.87
C ASP A 10 12.18 6.24 5.95
N LEU A 11 13.30 5.52 5.88
CA LEU A 11 13.34 4.06 5.97
C LEU A 11 13.01 3.58 7.38
N VAL A 12 13.60 4.20 8.40
CA VAL A 12 13.37 3.84 9.80
C VAL A 12 11.92 4.11 10.18
N GLU A 13 11.36 5.26 9.81
CA GLU A 13 10.00 5.65 10.18
C GLU A 13 8.95 4.77 9.49
N HIS A 14 9.10 4.52 8.18
CA HIS A 14 8.01 3.94 7.40
C HIS A 14 8.23 2.49 6.97
N TRP A 15 9.46 1.98 7.01
CA TRP A 15 9.81 0.66 6.48
C TRP A 15 10.38 -0.30 7.53
N THR A 16 10.45 0.11 8.80
CA THR A 16 10.76 -0.80 9.92
C THR A 16 9.56 -1.68 10.26
N LEU A 17 9.78 -2.98 10.35
CA LEU A 17 8.79 -3.96 10.82
C LEU A 17 8.77 -3.99 12.35
N LEU A 18 7.61 -3.68 12.92
CA LEU A 18 7.36 -3.79 14.35
C LEU A 18 7.27 -5.26 14.78
N LYS A 19 7.37 -5.55 16.08
CA LYS A 19 7.43 -6.93 16.61
C LYS A 19 6.22 -7.78 16.24
N ASP A 20 5.03 -7.18 16.31
CA ASP A 20 3.75 -7.77 15.91
C ASP A 20 3.73 -8.03 14.39
N GLU A 21 4.17 -7.06 13.58
CA GLU A 21 4.31 -7.21 12.13
C GLU A 21 5.29 -8.34 11.75
N GLN A 22 6.42 -8.46 12.47
CA GLN A 22 7.39 -9.55 12.27
C GLN A 22 6.76 -10.92 12.54
N GLY A 23 5.97 -11.04 13.62
CA GLY A 23 5.20 -12.24 13.91
C GLY A 23 4.22 -12.58 12.78
N PHE A 24 3.55 -11.57 12.23
CA PHE A 24 2.61 -11.73 11.12
C PHE A 24 3.26 -12.15 9.79
N VAL A 25 4.48 -11.65 9.52
CA VAL A 25 5.28 -12.01 8.34
C VAL A 25 5.90 -13.41 8.47
N SER A 26 6.21 -13.87 9.68
CA SER A 26 7.02 -15.06 9.96
C SER A 26 6.53 -16.36 9.32
N GLY A 27 5.21 -16.52 9.14
CA GLY A 27 4.59 -17.71 8.54
C GLY A 27 4.89 -17.93 7.06
N LYS A 28 5.50 -16.96 6.37
CA LYS A 28 5.81 -16.99 4.94
C LYS A 28 7.27 -17.31 4.68
N ARG A 29 7.64 -17.67 3.44
CA ARG A 29 9.01 -18.07 3.07
C ARG A 29 9.49 -17.44 1.76
N GLY A 30 10.79 -17.19 1.66
CA GLY A 30 11.44 -16.64 0.46
C GLY A 30 10.74 -15.41 -0.11
N ALA A 31 10.58 -15.38 -1.44
CA ALA A 31 9.86 -14.36 -2.20
C ALA A 31 8.50 -13.96 -1.57
N THR A 32 7.71 -14.92 -1.08
CA THR A 32 6.40 -14.63 -0.46
C THR A 32 6.52 -13.89 0.87
N ARG A 33 7.58 -14.15 1.64
CA ARG A 33 7.85 -13.43 2.90
C ARG A 33 8.20 -11.97 2.62
N LEU A 34 9.13 -11.75 1.68
CA LEU A 34 9.55 -10.40 1.31
C LEU A 34 8.41 -9.62 0.65
N GLY A 35 7.72 -10.22 -0.33
CA GLY A 35 6.57 -9.59 -1.00
C GLY A 35 5.48 -9.21 -0.02
N PHE A 36 5.15 -10.09 0.94
CA PHE A 36 4.16 -9.78 1.96
C PHE A 36 4.57 -8.63 2.90
N ALA A 37 5.82 -8.64 3.37
CA ALA A 37 6.33 -7.59 4.25
C ALA A 37 6.33 -6.22 3.57
N VAL A 38 6.74 -6.18 2.30
CA VAL A 38 6.74 -4.94 1.51
C VAL A 38 5.31 -4.45 1.25
N LEU A 39 4.37 -5.35 0.94
CA LEU A 39 2.95 -5.00 0.81
C LEU A 39 2.38 -4.40 2.10
N LEU A 40 2.71 -4.98 3.25
CA LEU A 40 2.28 -4.50 4.56
C LEU A 40 2.78 -3.07 4.80
N LYS A 41 4.09 -2.82 4.70
CA LYS A 41 4.65 -1.47 4.92
C LYS A 41 4.12 -0.44 3.91
N PHE A 42 4.00 -0.84 2.64
CA PHE A 42 3.45 0.04 1.62
C PHE A 42 1.99 0.42 1.93
N TYR A 43 1.17 -0.53 2.36
CA TYR A 43 -0.21 -0.26 2.76
C TYR A 43 -0.26 0.63 4.00
N THR A 44 0.53 0.37 5.04
CA THR A 44 0.59 1.23 6.24
C THR A 44 0.97 2.68 5.90
N ARG A 45 1.93 2.88 4.97
CA ARG A 45 2.36 4.22 4.54
C ARG A 45 1.33 4.92 3.64
N HIS A 46 0.75 4.22 2.67
CA HIS A 46 -0.01 4.82 1.57
C HIS A 46 -1.52 4.56 1.59
N GLY A 47 -2.00 3.66 2.46
CA GLY A 47 -3.40 3.25 2.57
C GLY A 47 -3.92 2.41 1.40
N ARG A 48 -3.06 1.96 0.48
CA ARG A 48 -3.41 1.16 -0.70
C ARG A 48 -2.29 0.18 -1.04
N PHE A 49 -2.57 -0.81 -1.87
CA PHE A 49 -1.51 -1.67 -2.41
C PHE A 49 -0.76 -1.03 -3.61
N PRO A 50 0.53 -1.41 -3.83
CA PRO A 50 1.26 -1.02 -5.03
C PRO A 50 0.68 -1.75 -6.26
N ARG A 51 0.78 -1.12 -7.44
CA ARG A 51 0.39 -1.77 -8.71
C ARG A 51 1.42 -2.77 -9.22
N GLY A 52 2.63 -2.73 -8.68
CA GLY A 52 3.71 -3.65 -9.02
C GLY A 52 5.05 -3.17 -8.46
N LEU A 53 6.10 -3.92 -8.76
CA LEU A 53 7.47 -3.68 -8.26
C LEU A 53 7.98 -2.26 -8.57
N PHE A 54 7.59 -1.68 -9.70
CA PHE A 54 8.04 -0.33 -10.12
C PHE A 54 7.62 0.81 -9.17
N GLU A 55 6.60 0.61 -8.32
CA GLU A 55 6.22 1.60 -7.31
C GLU A 55 7.09 1.56 -6.06
N LEU A 56 7.93 0.53 -5.91
CA LEU A 56 8.72 0.30 -4.71
C LEU A 56 10.13 0.89 -4.84
N PRO A 57 10.58 1.70 -3.85
CA PRO A 57 11.99 2.05 -3.72
C PRO A 57 12.87 0.83 -3.57
N GLY A 58 13.97 0.76 -4.33
CA GLY A 58 14.97 -0.28 -4.14
C GLY A 58 15.53 -0.27 -2.72
N GLU A 59 15.76 0.93 -2.18
CA GLU A 59 16.24 1.15 -0.81
C GLU A 59 15.27 0.60 0.24
N ALA A 60 13.97 0.76 0.02
CA ALA A 60 12.92 0.20 0.87
C ALA A 60 12.87 -1.31 0.78
N VAL A 61 12.97 -1.87 -0.42
CA VAL A 61 13.01 -3.32 -0.63
C VAL A 61 14.22 -3.92 0.07
N GLU A 62 15.41 -3.34 -0.09
CA GLU A 62 16.64 -3.79 0.58
C GLU A 62 16.56 -3.65 2.10
N PHE A 63 15.96 -2.57 2.60
CA PHE A 63 15.79 -2.35 4.02
C PHE A 63 14.84 -3.39 4.65
N VAL A 64 13.72 -3.70 4.00
CA VAL A 64 12.78 -4.73 4.47
C VAL A 64 13.39 -6.13 4.32
N ALA A 65 14.06 -6.41 3.21
CA ALA A 65 14.76 -7.67 2.93
C ALA A 65 15.71 -8.08 4.06
N ARG A 66 16.51 -7.13 4.56
CA ARG A 66 17.41 -7.36 5.71
C ARG A 66 16.67 -7.76 6.98
N GLN A 67 15.53 -7.14 7.26
CA GLN A 67 14.74 -7.42 8.46
C GLN A 67 14.09 -8.81 8.43
N VAL A 68 13.67 -9.27 7.24
CA VAL A 68 13.03 -10.59 7.06
C VAL A 68 14.00 -11.71 6.71
N GLN A 69 15.29 -11.37 6.58
CA GLN A 69 16.40 -12.27 6.22
C GLN A 69 16.16 -13.00 4.88
N VAL A 70 15.69 -12.27 3.87
CA VAL A 70 15.49 -12.78 2.50
C VAL A 70 16.24 -11.85 1.55
N PRO A 71 17.02 -12.36 0.57
CA PRO A 71 17.66 -11.53 -0.44
C PRO A 71 16.64 -10.65 -1.18
N ALA A 72 16.97 -9.37 -1.41
CA ALA A 72 16.09 -8.45 -2.13
C ALA A 72 15.69 -8.96 -3.52
N SER A 73 16.61 -9.66 -4.20
CA SER A 73 16.41 -10.27 -5.52
C SER A 73 15.32 -11.36 -5.54
N GLU A 74 14.99 -11.97 -4.40
CA GLU A 74 13.87 -12.92 -4.37
C GLU A 74 12.52 -12.26 -4.64
N LEU A 75 12.41 -10.94 -4.46
CA LEU A 75 11.19 -10.21 -4.77
C LEU A 75 10.85 -10.26 -6.27
N ASP A 76 11.83 -10.47 -7.16
CA ASP A 76 11.60 -10.61 -8.60
C ASP A 76 10.76 -11.86 -8.93
N ALA A 77 10.83 -12.89 -8.08
CA ALA A 77 10.02 -14.10 -8.19
C ALA A 77 8.63 -13.97 -7.56
N TYR A 78 8.31 -12.82 -6.94
CA TYR A 78 7.01 -12.59 -6.33
C TYR A 78 5.97 -12.20 -7.38
N GLU A 79 4.85 -12.92 -7.40
CA GLU A 79 3.76 -12.66 -8.34
C GLU A 79 2.87 -11.50 -7.86
N TRP A 80 2.84 -10.41 -8.61
CA TRP A 80 2.06 -9.19 -8.30
C TRP A 80 0.59 -9.26 -8.73
N SER A 81 0.20 -10.37 -9.34
CA SER A 81 -1.16 -10.69 -9.76
C SER A 81 -1.49 -12.15 -9.43
N GLY A 82 -2.77 -12.49 -9.35
CA GLY A 82 -3.21 -13.86 -9.12
C GLY A 82 -3.60 -14.13 -7.67
N ARG A 83 -3.90 -15.41 -7.38
CA ARG A 83 -4.58 -15.80 -6.13
C ARG A 83 -3.75 -15.53 -4.87
N THR A 84 -2.43 -15.71 -4.96
CA THR A 84 -1.52 -15.55 -3.81
C THR A 84 -1.47 -14.10 -3.33
N VAL A 85 -1.31 -13.14 -4.24
CA VAL A 85 -1.29 -11.72 -3.87
C VAL A 85 -2.65 -11.25 -3.38
N GLU A 86 -3.76 -11.73 -3.95
CA GLU A 86 -5.10 -11.39 -3.45
C GLU A 86 -5.34 -11.93 -2.03
N TYR A 87 -4.89 -13.16 -1.75
CA TYR A 87 -4.91 -13.71 -0.40
C TYR A 87 -4.07 -12.87 0.57
N HIS A 88 -2.87 -12.45 0.15
CA HIS A 88 -2.02 -11.55 0.96
C HIS A 88 -2.69 -10.20 1.22
N ARG A 89 -3.32 -9.60 0.22
CA ARG A 89 -4.06 -8.33 0.36
C ARG A 89 -5.18 -8.46 1.37
N ALA A 90 -5.97 -9.53 1.30
CA ALA A 90 -7.03 -9.81 2.26
C ALA A 90 -6.49 -10.00 3.69
N GLN A 91 -5.39 -10.75 3.85
CA GLN A 91 -4.73 -10.92 5.16
C GLN A 91 -4.27 -9.57 5.74
N ILE A 92 -3.63 -8.72 4.93
CA ILE A 92 -3.13 -7.42 5.37
C ILE A 92 -4.28 -6.50 5.77
N ARG A 93 -5.37 -6.45 4.99
CA ARG A 93 -6.58 -5.70 5.35
C ARG A 93 -7.15 -6.15 6.69
N GLY A 94 -7.31 -7.46 6.88
CA GLY A 94 -7.80 -8.04 8.13
C GLY A 94 -6.90 -7.72 9.32
N TYR A 95 -5.57 -7.77 9.14
CA TYR A 95 -4.59 -7.44 10.17
C TYR A 95 -4.66 -5.96 10.58
N LEU A 96 -4.76 -5.05 9.61
CA LEU A 96 -4.80 -3.60 9.85
C LEU A 96 -6.20 -3.09 10.23
N GLY A 97 -7.22 -3.95 10.20
CA GLY A 97 -8.61 -3.57 10.49
C GLY A 97 -9.31 -2.80 9.37
N PHE A 98 -8.77 -2.80 8.15
CA PHE A 98 -9.39 -2.14 6.99
C PHE A 98 -10.38 -3.08 6.30
N ARG A 99 -11.49 -2.52 5.80
CA ARG A 99 -12.45 -3.23 4.94
C ARG A 99 -12.24 -2.87 3.47
N GLU A 100 -12.58 -3.80 2.57
CA GLU A 100 -12.58 -3.51 1.13
C GLU A 100 -13.55 -2.37 0.81
N CYS A 101 -13.13 -1.48 -0.10
CA CYS A 101 -13.99 -0.42 -0.63
C CYS A 101 -15.17 -1.04 -1.36
N SER A 102 -16.37 -0.90 -0.80
CA SER A 102 -17.59 -1.27 -1.51
C SER A 102 -17.91 -0.25 -2.61
N VAL A 103 -18.84 -0.59 -3.50
CA VAL A 103 -19.36 0.38 -4.51
C VAL A 103 -19.98 1.59 -3.82
N ALA A 104 -20.68 1.38 -2.70
CA ALA A 104 -21.24 2.47 -1.90
C ALA A 104 -20.16 3.38 -1.28
N ASP A 105 -19.00 2.82 -0.91
CA ASP A 105 -17.87 3.63 -0.43
C ASP A 105 -17.23 4.42 -1.57
N ALA A 106 -17.13 3.83 -2.75
CA ALA A 106 -16.63 4.53 -3.93
C ALA A 106 -17.56 5.70 -4.31
N ASP A 107 -18.88 5.51 -4.25
CA ASP A 107 -19.87 6.57 -4.50
C ASP A 107 -19.80 7.66 -3.43
N LYS A 108 -19.70 7.28 -2.14
CA LYS A 108 -19.55 8.22 -1.02
C LYS A 108 -18.26 9.04 -1.13
N LEU A 109 -17.14 8.39 -1.48
CA LEU A 109 -15.84 9.04 -1.69
C LEU A 109 -15.86 9.96 -2.93
N THR A 110 -16.57 9.56 -3.99
CA THR A 110 -16.76 10.38 -5.19
C THR A 110 -17.63 11.61 -4.89
N GLY A 111 -18.72 11.44 -4.14
CA GLY A 111 -19.54 12.56 -3.67
C GLY A 111 -18.75 13.54 -2.82
N TRP A 112 -17.97 13.04 -1.86
CA TRP A 112 -17.09 13.88 -1.04
C TRP A 112 -16.03 14.61 -1.87
N LEU A 113 -15.41 13.94 -2.85
CA LEU A 113 -14.46 14.55 -3.79
C LEU A 113 -15.08 15.71 -4.58
N VAL A 114 -16.29 15.52 -5.09
CA VAL A 114 -17.01 16.53 -5.87
C VAL A 114 -17.39 17.73 -5.00
N GLU A 115 -17.87 17.49 -3.78
CA GLU A 115 -18.30 18.55 -2.86
C GLU A 115 -17.13 19.34 -2.25
N HIS A 116 -16.06 18.66 -1.82
CA HIS A 116 -15.05 19.27 -0.96
C HIS A 116 -13.74 19.60 -1.69
N VAL A 117 -13.46 18.94 -2.81
CA VAL A 117 -12.15 19.00 -3.46
C VAL A 117 -12.24 19.63 -4.85
N ALA A 118 -13.19 19.21 -5.69
CA ALA A 118 -13.36 19.75 -7.04
C ALA A 118 -13.74 21.26 -7.07
N CYS A 119 -14.42 21.76 -6.02
CA CYS A 119 -14.74 23.18 -5.89
C CYS A 119 -13.56 24.07 -5.42
N LYS A 120 -12.56 23.50 -4.73
CA LYS A 120 -11.46 24.27 -4.12
C LYS A 120 -10.11 24.08 -4.82
N GLU A 121 -9.83 22.89 -5.36
CA GLU A 121 -8.53 22.57 -5.94
C GLU A 121 -8.69 21.68 -7.20
N ARG A 122 -8.42 22.24 -8.38
CA ARG A 122 -8.59 21.53 -9.68
C ARG A 122 -7.40 20.66 -10.07
N ARG A 123 -6.35 20.63 -9.25
CA ARG A 123 -5.13 19.87 -9.51
C ARG A 123 -5.30 18.40 -9.09
N PRO A 124 -5.27 17.45 -10.02
CA PRO A 124 -5.60 16.04 -9.76
C PRO A 124 -4.68 15.39 -8.72
N GLU A 125 -3.44 15.85 -8.59
CA GLU A 125 -2.49 15.38 -7.58
C GLU A 125 -2.88 15.79 -6.15
N GLN A 126 -3.31 17.04 -5.95
CA GLN A 126 -3.77 17.56 -4.65
C GLN A 126 -5.09 16.90 -4.25
N VAL A 127 -5.96 16.69 -5.24
CA VAL A 127 -7.24 15.99 -5.07
C VAL A 127 -7.03 14.56 -4.57
N ARG A 128 -6.03 13.87 -5.14
CA ARG A 128 -5.67 12.52 -4.74
C ARG A 128 -5.09 12.44 -3.34
N VAL A 129 -4.29 13.42 -2.92
CA VAL A 129 -3.76 13.48 -1.54
C VAL A 129 -4.90 13.62 -0.52
N GLY A 130 -5.86 14.51 -0.78
CA GLY A 130 -7.04 14.68 0.07
C GLY A 130 -7.91 13.42 0.17
N LEU A 131 -8.15 12.76 -0.97
CA LEU A 131 -8.86 11.48 -1.02
C LEU A 131 -8.19 10.41 -0.15
N LEU A 132 -6.87 10.25 -0.28
CA LEU A 132 -6.11 9.25 0.49
C LEU A 132 -6.12 9.56 2.00
N ALA A 133 -6.15 10.84 2.39
CA ALA A 133 -6.28 11.24 3.79
C ALA A 133 -7.67 10.88 4.35
N HIS A 134 -8.74 11.13 3.59
CA HIS A 134 -10.11 10.83 4.03
C HIS A 134 -10.41 9.32 4.07
N CYS A 135 -9.93 8.55 3.09
CA CYS A 135 -9.96 7.08 3.11
C CYS A 135 -9.34 6.51 4.39
N ARG A 136 -8.23 7.09 4.85
CA ARG A 136 -7.58 6.69 6.10
C ARG A 136 -8.38 7.04 7.34
N SER A 137 -9.05 8.20 7.38
CA SER A 137 -9.90 8.56 8.53
C SER A 137 -11.13 7.65 8.67
N GLU A 138 -11.65 7.14 7.55
CA GLU A 138 -12.83 6.26 7.53
C GLU A 138 -12.48 4.76 7.54
N SER A 139 -11.19 4.39 7.60
CA SER A 139 -10.72 3.00 7.50
C SER A 139 -11.17 2.27 6.23
N ILE A 140 -11.16 2.98 5.09
CA ILE A 140 -11.56 2.48 3.77
C ILE A 140 -10.34 2.43 2.84
N GLU A 141 -10.14 1.33 2.12
CA GLU A 141 -9.13 1.29 1.06
C GLU A 141 -9.54 2.20 -0.13
N PRO A 142 -8.66 3.03 -0.70
CA PRO A 142 -8.97 3.83 -1.88
C PRO A 142 -9.30 2.95 -3.09
N PRO A 143 -10.29 3.30 -3.92
CA PRO A 143 -10.63 2.54 -5.11
C PRO A 143 -9.48 2.53 -6.13
N THR A 144 -9.28 1.38 -6.79
CA THR A 144 -8.29 1.23 -7.87
C THR A 144 -8.70 2.08 -9.09
N PRO A 145 -7.78 2.83 -9.73
CA PRO A 145 -8.11 3.59 -10.93
C PRO A 145 -8.53 2.62 -12.04
N GLY A 146 -9.76 2.80 -12.52
CA GLY A 146 -10.45 1.86 -13.42
C GLY A 146 -11.87 1.52 -12.97
N ARG A 147 -12.27 1.87 -11.73
CA ARG A 147 -13.68 1.77 -11.28
C ARG A 147 -14.53 3.03 -11.47
N CYS A 148 -13.94 4.14 -11.93
CA CYS A 148 -14.64 5.42 -12.13
C CYS A 148 -15.24 5.62 -13.54
N ASP A 149 -15.17 4.61 -14.41
CA ASP A 149 -15.74 4.68 -15.78
C ASP A 149 -17.09 3.96 -15.91
N ARG A 150 -17.96 4.04 -14.90
CA ARG A 150 -19.37 3.65 -15.03
C ARG A 150 -20.30 4.67 -14.43
#